data_AF-A0A5C9A6Y8-F1
#
_entry.id   AF-A0A5C9A6Y8-F1
#
_cell.length_a   1.000
_cell.length_b   1.000
_cell.length_c   1.000
_cell.angle_alpha   90.00
_cell.angle_beta   90.00
_cell.angle_gamma   90.00
#
_symmetry.space_group_name_H-M   'P 1'
#
loop_
_entity.id
_entity.type
_entity.pdbx_description
1 polymer ?
#
loop_
_entity_poly.entity_id
_entity_poly.type
_entity_poly.pdbx_seq_one_letter_code
_entity_poly.pdbx_strand_id
1 'polypeptide(L)'
;MKTLIIILGLGLAIYFVFKRRNPGEGGVKGKRKQRKPLTIRSFYRATSIIHDENACAAVRPIGNRPILDAEIIMPTLPLPDCDRSEQCNCHYEHHDDRRQASEDRRHPASMQTDLHASLGHEERRTKKRGRRREDLV
;
A
#
# COMPACT_ATOMS: atom_id res chain seq x y z
N MET A 1 55.48 -38.46 -34.05
CA MET A 1 55.16 -37.54 -32.92
C MET A 1 54.43 -36.27 -33.37
N LYS A 2 54.87 -35.58 -34.43
CA LYS A 2 54.20 -34.36 -34.93
C LYS A 2 52.75 -34.58 -35.39
N THR A 3 52.45 -35.72 -36.01
CA THR A 3 51.09 -36.09 -36.45
C THR A 3 50.12 -36.32 -35.30
N LEU A 4 50.58 -36.87 -34.18
CA LEU A 4 49.76 -37.05 -32.97
C LEU A 4 49.38 -35.71 -32.35
N ILE A 5 50.31 -34.75 -32.32
CA ILE A 5 50.05 -33.39 -31.80
C ILE A 5 49.01 -32.66 -32.65
N ILE A 6 49.06 -32.81 -33.98
CA ILE A 6 48.10 -32.19 -34.90
C ILE A 6 46.69 -32.78 -34.71
N ILE A 7 46.57 -34.10 -34.58
CA ILE A 7 45.26 -34.76 -34.35
C ILE A 7 44.68 -34.34 -32.99
N LEU A 8 45.50 -34.26 -31.95
CA LEU A 8 45.08 -33.83 -30.61
C LEU A 8 44.66 -32.34 -30.61
N GLY A 9 45.39 -31.50 -31.34
CA GLY A 9 45.04 -30.09 -31.54
C GLY A 9 43.73 -29.89 -32.30
N LEU A 10 43.51 -30.63 -33.40
CA LEU A 10 42.25 -30.58 -34.17
C LEU A 10 41.07 -31.12 -33.36
N GLY A 11 41.27 -32.19 -32.59
CA GLY A 11 40.26 -32.75 -31.68
C GLY A 11 39.85 -31.75 -30.60
N LEU A 12 40.80 -31.06 -29.98
CA LEU A 12 40.52 -30.01 -28.99
C LEU A 12 39.81 -28.81 -29.61
N ALA A 13 40.22 -28.39 -30.82
CA ALA A 13 39.56 -27.29 -31.52
C ALA A 13 38.09 -27.62 -31.85
N ILE A 14 37.81 -28.82 -32.35
CA ILE A 14 36.44 -29.28 -32.62
C ILE A 14 35.62 -29.35 -31.33
N TYR A 15 36.20 -29.88 -30.25
CA TYR A 15 35.56 -29.93 -28.94
C TYR A 15 35.17 -28.53 -28.42
N PHE A 16 36.07 -27.55 -28.53
CA PHE A 16 35.79 -26.16 -28.12
C PHE A 16 34.72 -25.49 -28.99
N VAL A 17 34.69 -25.78 -30.29
CA VAL A 17 33.65 -25.26 -31.21
C VAL A 17 32.28 -25.86 -30.88
N PHE A 18 32.19 -27.17 -30.62
CA PHE A 18 30.94 -27.81 -30.22
C PHE A 18 30.46 -27.35 -28.84
N LYS A 19 31.36 -27.14 -27.87
CA LYS A 19 31.00 -26.62 -26.55
C LYS A 19 30.47 -25.18 -26.59
N ARG A 20 30.91 -24.36 -27.57
CA ARG A 20 30.36 -23.00 -27.80
C ARG A 20 28.98 -23.00 -28.44
N ARG A 21 28.49 -24.14 -28.96
CA ARG A 21 27.18 -24.28 -29.62
C ARG A 21 26.08 -24.86 -28.72
N ASN A 22 26.17 -24.69 -27.41
CA ASN A 22 24.98 -24.78 -26.56
C ASN A 22 24.39 -23.38 -26.38
N PRO A 23 23.51 -22.90 -27.29
CA PRO A 23 22.60 -21.84 -26.91
C PRO A 23 21.65 -22.46 -25.89
N GLY A 24 22.03 -22.35 -24.61
CA GLY A 24 21.08 -22.58 -23.53
C GLY A 24 19.87 -21.72 -23.82
N GLU A 25 18.72 -22.38 -23.96
CA GLU A 25 17.43 -21.76 -24.16
C GLU A 25 17.28 -20.60 -23.18
N GLY A 26 17.50 -19.40 -23.69
CA GLY A 26 17.21 -18.16 -23.00
C GLY A 26 15.70 -18.04 -22.94
N GLY A 27 15.07 -18.85 -22.08
CA GLY A 27 13.68 -18.71 -21.73
C GLY A 27 13.47 -17.29 -21.27
N VAL A 28 12.92 -16.46 -22.15
CA VAL A 28 12.47 -15.12 -21.81
C VAL A 28 11.41 -15.32 -20.74
N LYS A 29 11.82 -15.18 -19.47
CA LYS A 29 10.91 -15.03 -18.35
C LYS A 29 10.18 -13.73 -18.61
N GLY A 30 9.11 -13.79 -19.39
CA GLY A 30 8.15 -12.71 -19.51
C GLY A 30 7.70 -12.39 -18.10
N LYS A 31 8.24 -11.32 -17.53
CA LYS A 31 7.74 -10.77 -16.27
C LYS A 31 6.30 -10.42 -16.56
N ARG A 32 5.37 -11.29 -16.13
CA ARG A 32 3.95 -11.02 -16.10
C ARG A 32 3.84 -9.71 -15.32
N LYS A 33 3.70 -8.58 -16.02
CA LYS A 33 3.45 -7.28 -15.38
C LYS A 33 2.18 -7.52 -14.59
N GLN A 34 2.33 -7.71 -13.27
CA GLN A 34 1.18 -7.74 -12.38
C GLN A 34 0.50 -6.40 -12.61
N ARG A 35 -0.65 -6.44 -13.29
CA ARG A 35 -1.48 -5.25 -13.45
C ARG A 35 -1.86 -4.91 -12.02
N LYS A 36 -1.35 -3.78 -11.52
CA LYS A 36 -1.76 -3.27 -10.21
C LYS A 36 -3.29 -3.32 -10.22
N PRO A 37 -3.94 -3.92 -9.22
CA PRO A 37 -5.39 -3.93 -9.16
C PRO A 37 -5.86 -2.49 -9.29
N LEU A 38 -6.89 -2.26 -10.11
CA LEU A 38 -7.56 -0.96 -10.18
C LEU A 38 -8.14 -0.72 -8.79
N THR A 39 -7.39 0.00 -7.96
CA THR A 39 -7.83 0.39 -6.62
C THR A 39 -9.01 1.34 -6.82
N ILE A 40 -10.21 0.83 -6.60
CA ILE A 40 -11.39 1.68 -6.39
C ILE A 40 -11.02 2.58 -5.22
N ARG A 41 -10.88 3.89 -5.47
CA ARG A 41 -10.53 4.85 -4.42
C ARG A 41 -11.63 4.79 -3.36
N SER A 42 -11.26 4.59 -2.08
CA SER A 42 -12.24 4.58 -1.00
C SER A 42 -12.92 5.94 -0.90
N PHE A 43 -14.24 5.95 -0.72
CA PHE A 43 -15.04 7.15 -0.46
C PHE A 43 -14.62 7.86 0.84
N TYR A 44 -13.94 7.14 1.75
CA TYR A 44 -13.49 7.67 3.04
C TYR A 44 -12.00 8.04 3.05
N ARG A 45 -11.38 8.16 1.87
CA ARG A 45 -10.06 8.77 1.75
C ARG A 45 -10.13 10.23 2.19
N ALA A 46 -9.11 10.67 2.90
CA ALA A 46 -8.97 12.06 3.31
C ALA A 46 -7.66 12.65 2.81
N THR A 47 -7.60 13.96 2.75
CA THR A 47 -6.41 14.71 2.37
C THR A 47 -6.22 15.87 3.35
N SER A 48 -4.99 16.13 3.77
CA SER A 48 -4.62 17.27 4.61
C SER A 48 -3.57 18.13 3.92
N ILE A 49 -3.55 19.42 4.23
CA ILE A 49 -2.47 20.32 3.82
C ILE A 49 -1.41 20.33 4.91
N ILE A 50 -0.20 19.90 4.56
CA ILE A 50 0.97 19.94 5.43
C ILE A 50 1.74 21.21 5.14
N HIS A 51 2.19 21.86 6.21
CA HIS A 51 2.94 23.11 6.16
C HIS A 51 4.08 23.09 7.18
N ASP A 52 5.10 23.90 6.94
CA ASP A 52 6.25 24.07 7.84
C ASP A 52 5.96 25.13 8.93
N GLU A 53 6.95 25.40 9.78
CA GLU A 53 6.84 26.44 10.83
C GLU A 53 6.69 27.85 10.23
N ASN A 54 7.23 28.06 9.03
CA ASN A 54 7.22 29.33 8.30
C ASN A 54 6.03 29.47 7.35
N ALA A 55 4.95 28.74 7.60
CA ALA A 55 3.76 28.74 6.78
C ALA A 55 3.02 30.08 6.76
N CYS A 56 2.39 30.34 5.61
CA CYS A 56 1.54 31.52 5.37
C CYS A 56 0.35 31.59 6.34
N ALA A 57 -0.17 32.80 6.55
CA ALA A 57 -1.29 32.98 7.48
C ALA A 57 -2.55 32.20 7.05
N ALA A 58 -2.76 32.06 5.73
CA ALA A 58 -3.91 31.38 5.15
C ALA A 58 -3.99 29.88 5.45
N VAL A 59 -2.85 29.18 5.57
CA VAL A 59 -2.86 27.72 5.76
C VAL A 59 -2.97 27.30 7.22
N ARG A 60 -2.50 28.12 8.16
CA ARG A 60 -2.51 27.82 9.61
C ARG A 60 -3.87 27.37 10.17
N PRO A 61 -5.02 27.95 9.79
CA PRO A 61 -6.32 27.51 10.33
C PRO A 61 -6.83 26.20 9.73
N ILE A 62 -6.37 25.79 8.55
CA ILE A 62 -6.88 24.62 7.81
C ILE A 62 -5.87 23.48 7.68
N GLY A 63 -4.59 23.77 7.94
CA GLY A 63 -3.48 22.83 7.86
C GLY A 63 -3.56 21.72 8.89
N ASN A 64 -2.91 20.60 8.61
CA ASN A 64 -2.83 19.41 9.47
C ASN A 64 -4.20 18.83 9.90
N ARG A 65 -5.29 19.29 9.28
CA ARG A 65 -6.64 18.74 9.47
C ARG A 65 -7.02 17.95 8.23
N PRO A 66 -7.37 16.66 8.36
CA PRO A 66 -7.84 15.87 7.24
C PRO A 66 -9.25 16.31 6.82
N ILE A 67 -9.44 16.53 5.52
CA ILE A 67 -10.72 16.79 4.87
C ILE A 67 -11.05 15.57 4.02
N LEU A 68 -12.30 15.11 4.04
CA LEU A 68 -12.71 13.97 3.23
C LEU A 68 -12.70 14.34 1.75
N ASP A 69 -12.11 13.47 0.91
CA ASP A 69 -12.04 13.70 -0.53
C ASP A 69 -13.45 13.77 -1.15
N ALA A 70 -14.43 13.10 -0.53
CA ALA A 70 -15.84 13.13 -0.93
C ALA A 70 -16.51 14.50 -0.74
N GLU A 71 -15.97 15.38 0.10
CA GLU A 71 -16.53 16.72 0.33
C GLU A 71 -16.11 17.72 -0.77
N ILE A 72 -15.09 17.41 -1.60
CA ILE A 72 -14.63 18.22 -2.75
C ILE A 72 -14.15 19.65 -2.38
N ILE A 73 -14.05 20.00 -1.10
CA ILE A 73 -13.61 21.34 -0.64
C ILE A 73 -12.10 21.30 -0.35
N MET A 74 -11.27 21.05 -1.37
CA MET A 74 -9.82 21.16 -1.24
C MET A 74 -9.32 22.38 -2.00
N PRO A 75 -8.79 23.41 -1.32
CA PRO A 75 -8.26 24.58 -2.00
C PRO A 75 -6.98 24.20 -2.76
N THR A 76 -6.77 24.81 -3.92
CA THR A 76 -5.53 24.66 -4.69
C THR A 76 -4.37 25.30 -3.95
N LEU A 77 -3.21 24.64 -3.97
CA LEU A 77 -1.96 25.22 -3.48
C LEU A 77 -1.18 25.87 -4.63
N PRO A 78 -0.55 27.04 -4.42
CA PRO A 78 -0.63 27.88 -3.21
C PRO A 78 -2.02 28.45 -2.96
N LEU A 79 -2.38 28.66 -1.69
CA LEU A 79 -3.69 29.23 -1.34
C LEU A 79 -3.84 30.65 -1.94
N PRO A 80 -5.08 31.09 -2.27
CA PRO A 80 -5.32 32.42 -2.85
C PRO A 80 -4.72 33.56 -2.00
N ASP A 81 -4.84 33.46 -0.68
CA ASP A 81 -4.34 34.46 0.28
C ASP A 81 -2.95 34.10 0.84
N CYS A 82 -2.13 33.37 0.09
CA CYS A 82 -0.77 33.02 0.50
C CYS A 82 0.15 34.25 0.43
N ASP A 83 0.61 34.73 1.59
CA ASP A 83 1.56 35.86 1.71
C ASP A 83 3.00 35.51 1.30
N ARG A 84 3.28 34.25 0.95
CA ARG A 84 4.63 33.72 0.70
C ARG A 84 4.68 32.79 -0.51
N SER A 85 4.00 33.16 -1.60
CA SER A 85 3.85 32.31 -2.79
C SER A 85 5.19 31.83 -3.39
N GLU A 86 6.22 32.68 -3.41
CA GLU A 86 7.55 32.35 -3.95
C GLU A 86 8.34 31.33 -3.11
N GLN A 87 8.01 31.17 -1.82
CA GLN A 87 8.73 30.32 -0.86
C GLN A 87 7.80 29.30 -0.19
N CYS A 88 6.63 29.05 -0.77
CA CYS A 88 5.62 28.18 -0.17
C CYS A 88 5.99 26.70 -0.31
N ASN A 89 6.17 26.01 0.83
CA ASN A 89 6.47 24.57 0.88
C ASN A 89 5.25 23.70 1.24
N CYS A 90 4.04 24.25 1.18
CA CYS A 90 2.82 23.51 1.51
C CYS A 90 2.58 22.39 0.50
N HIS A 91 2.15 21.22 0.97
CA HIS A 91 1.84 20.09 0.12
C HIS A 91 0.66 19.28 0.66
N TYR A 92 0.05 18.46 -0.20
CA TYR A 92 -1.01 17.56 0.21
C TYR A 92 -0.43 16.26 0.75
N GLU A 93 -0.94 15.82 1.89
CA GLU A 93 -0.77 14.47 2.40
C GLU A 93 -2.09 13.73 2.29
N HIS A 94 -2.05 12.54 1.69
CA HIS A 94 -3.22 11.72 1.47
C HIS A 94 -3.30 10.59 2.50
N HIS A 95 -4.47 10.43 3.08
CA HIS A 95 -4.79 9.44 4.09
C HIS A 95 -5.75 8.42 3.51
N ASP A 96 -5.27 7.20 3.30
CA ASP A 96 -6.11 6.11 2.86
C ASP A 96 -7.09 5.69 3.97
N ASP A 97 -8.23 5.16 3.55
CA ASP A 97 -9.18 4.58 4.49
C ASP A 97 -8.56 3.34 5.15
N ARG A 98 -8.23 3.46 6.44
CA ARG A 98 -7.63 2.38 7.25
C ARG A 98 -8.56 1.19 7.48
N ARG A 99 -9.81 1.23 7.01
CA ARG A 99 -10.78 0.15 7.12
C ARG A 99 -10.45 -0.93 6.11
N GLN A 100 -9.92 -2.05 6.58
CA GLN A 100 -9.76 -3.23 5.73
C GLN A 100 -11.10 -3.98 5.66
N ALA A 101 -11.62 -4.20 4.46
CA ALA A 101 -12.94 -4.82 4.26
C ALA A 101 -13.07 -6.22 4.92
N SER A 102 -11.97 -6.98 4.99
CA SER A 102 -11.93 -8.30 5.61
C SER A 102 -11.91 -8.28 7.14
N GLU A 103 -11.49 -7.17 7.75
CA GLU A 103 -11.35 -7.02 9.21
C GLU A 103 -12.29 -5.95 9.80
N ASP A 104 -13.09 -5.30 8.95
CA ASP A 104 -14.04 -4.30 9.41
C ASP A 104 -15.17 -4.98 10.18
N ARG A 105 -15.15 -4.81 11.50
CA ARG A 105 -16.17 -5.28 12.45
C ARG A 105 -17.58 -4.71 12.20
N ARG A 106 -17.71 -3.74 11.28
CA ARG A 106 -19.00 -3.17 10.83
C ARG A 106 -19.52 -3.80 9.55
N HIS A 107 -18.71 -4.62 8.87
CA HIS A 107 -19.16 -5.33 7.68
C HIS A 107 -20.19 -6.40 8.08
N PRO A 108 -21.30 -6.60 7.35
CA PRO A 108 -22.30 -7.61 7.72
C PRO A 108 -21.71 -9.03 7.82
N ALA A 109 -20.70 -9.34 7.02
CA ALA A 109 -19.99 -10.62 7.09
C ALA A 109 -19.13 -10.80 8.38
N SER A 110 -18.86 -9.75 9.15
CA SER A 110 -18.14 -9.81 10.42
C SER A 110 -19.05 -9.92 11.64
N MET A 111 -20.33 -10.29 11.45
CA MET A 111 -21.31 -10.71 12.48
C MET A 111 -20.91 -11.99 13.25
N GLN A 112 -19.62 -12.25 13.42
CA GLN A 112 -19.11 -13.33 14.28
C GLN A 112 -19.61 -13.18 15.72
N THR A 113 -19.83 -11.94 16.19
CA THR A 113 -20.35 -11.68 17.53
C THR A 113 -21.78 -12.21 17.70
N ASP A 114 -22.64 -12.04 16.69
CA ASP A 114 -24.03 -12.52 16.72
C ASP A 114 -24.09 -14.04 16.55
N LEU A 115 -23.19 -14.61 15.74
CA LEU A 115 -23.01 -16.06 15.64
C LEU A 115 -22.58 -16.65 16.98
N HIS A 116 -21.65 -16.03 17.71
CA HIS A 116 -21.16 -16.55 18.98
C HIS A 116 -22.28 -16.70 20.02
N ALA A 117 -23.19 -15.72 20.11
CA ALA A 117 -24.37 -15.83 20.97
C ALA A 117 -25.37 -16.90 20.48
N SER A 118 -25.58 -17.00 19.16
CA SER A 118 -26.50 -17.96 18.54
C SER A 118 -26.04 -19.42 18.68
N LEU A 119 -24.72 -19.65 18.74
CA LEU A 119 -24.11 -20.97 18.95
C LEU A 119 -24.16 -21.45 20.41
N GLY A 120 -24.82 -20.71 21.30
CA GLY A 120 -24.97 -21.08 22.71
C GLY A 120 -23.70 -20.93 23.54
N HIS A 121 -22.70 -20.20 23.03
CA HIS A 121 -21.54 -19.87 23.86
C HIS A 121 -21.94 -18.89 24.97
N GLU A 122 -21.46 -19.17 26.18
CA GLU A 122 -21.75 -18.36 27.36
C GLU A 122 -21.26 -16.92 27.17
N GLU A 123 -22.18 -15.95 27.26
CA GLU A 123 -21.86 -14.52 27.20
C GLU A 123 -21.00 -14.15 28.41
N ARG A 124 -19.69 -13.98 28.19
CA ARG A 124 -18.73 -13.72 29.29
C ARG A 124 -18.96 -12.38 29.99
N ARG A 125 -19.75 -11.48 29.41
CA ARG A 125 -20.18 -10.22 30.06
C ARG A 125 -21.21 -10.43 31.18
N THR A 126 -21.87 -11.60 31.25
CA THR A 126 -22.80 -11.93 32.35
C THR A 126 -22.09 -12.04 33.70
N LYS A 127 -20.79 -12.40 33.71
CA LYS A 127 -19.96 -12.44 34.92
C LYS A 127 -19.60 -11.01 35.31
N LYS A 128 -20.46 -10.39 36.13
CA LYS A 128 -20.32 -9.03 36.66
C LYS A 128 -19.04 -8.88 37.50
N ARG A 129 -17.94 -8.54 36.83
CA ARG A 129 -16.65 -8.20 37.46
C ARG A 129 -16.02 -7.00 36.76
N GLY A 130 -15.30 -6.19 37.52
CA GLY A 130 -14.57 -5.04 36.99
C GLY A 130 -15.47 -3.89 36.54
N ARG A 131 -14.99 -3.12 35.56
CA ARG A 131 -15.55 -1.82 35.13
C ARG A 131 -16.99 -1.84 34.60
N ARG A 132 -17.58 -3.01 34.33
CA ARG A 132 -18.93 -3.15 33.77
C ARG A 132 -19.96 -3.71 34.77
N ARG A 133 -19.67 -3.59 36.07
CA ARG A 133 -20.57 -4.06 37.12
C ARG A 133 -21.91 -3.31 37.12
N GLU A 134 -21.90 -2.06 36.64
CA GLU A 134 -22.98 -1.08 36.77
C GLU A 134 -23.69 -0.75 35.45
N ASP A 135 -23.26 -1.34 34.32
CA ASP A 135 -23.76 -1.03 32.96
C ASP A 135 -25.23 -1.41 32.69
N LEU A 136 -26.00 -1.79 33.71
CA LEU A 136 -27.42 -2.15 33.61
C LEU A 136 -28.24 -1.28 34.57
N VAL A 137 -28.49 -0.05 34.14
CA VAL A 137 -29.70 0.73 34.43
C VAL A 137 -30.44 0.90 33.11
#